data_AF-A0A0D3K1N7-F1
#
_entry.id   AF-A0A0D3K1N7-F1
#
_cell.length_a   1.000
_cell.length_b   1.000
_cell.length_c   1.000
_cell.angle_alpha   90.00
_cell.angle_beta   90.00
_cell.angle_gamma   90.00
#
_symmetry.space_group_name_H-M   'P 1'
#
loop_
_entity.id
_entity.type
_entity.pdbx_description
1 polymer ?
#
loop_
_entity_poly.entity_id
_entity_poly.type
_entity_poly.pdbx_seq_one_letter_code
_entity_poly.pdbx_strand_id
1 'polypeptide(L)'
;MSDSTTIYLLRHGDRFDYSIGKDAWVARCRTSASLAPSDPPLSAGGHAQAREVAAHLASVGRIDMIIVSPYLRTLQTAQPLAHATGLPLCVDFAVAESHQRPAALPPLDTRLPYFPEIDTSYSPLMASVAVDGTGVEPRIEHLRRAGFG
;
A
#
# COMPACT_ATOMS: atom_id res chain seq x y z
N MET A 1 -19.05 1.44 -28.40
CA MET A 1 -18.54 2.14 -27.20
C MET A 1 -17.07 1.82 -27.12
N SER A 2 -16.17 2.78 -26.94
CA SER A 2 -14.75 2.45 -26.74
C SER A 2 -14.59 1.91 -25.32
N ASP A 3 -13.99 0.73 -25.18
CA ASP A 3 -13.56 0.20 -23.89
C ASP A 3 -12.35 1.01 -23.41
N SER A 4 -12.63 2.18 -22.80
CA SER A 4 -11.60 3.04 -22.24
C SER A 4 -11.33 2.61 -20.80
N THR A 5 -10.07 2.30 -20.50
CA THR A 5 -9.60 2.09 -19.12
C THR A 5 -8.93 3.36 -18.62
N THR A 6 -9.39 3.87 -17.49
CA THR A 6 -8.74 5.00 -16.80
C THR A 6 -7.96 4.47 -15.60
N ILE A 7 -6.70 4.86 -15.48
CA ILE A 7 -5.83 4.48 -14.35
C ILE A 7 -5.51 5.73 -13.55
N TYR A 8 -5.91 5.72 -12.28
CA TYR A 8 -5.51 6.75 -11.31
C TYR A 8 -4.29 6.27 -10.53
N LEU A 9 -3.22 7.06 -10.55
CA LEU A 9 -2.01 6.79 -9.77
C LEU A 9 -1.93 7.77 -8.60
N LEU A 10 -2.02 7.23 -7.39
CA LEU A 10 -2.00 8.01 -6.16
C LEU A 10 -0.80 7.63 -5.29
N ARG A 11 -0.05 8.63 -4.83
CA ARG A 11 0.94 8.46 -3.77
C ARG A 11 0.25 8.52 -2.41
N HIS A 12 0.78 7.77 -1.44
CA HIS A 12 0.34 7.89 -0.04
C HIS A 12 0.38 9.34 0.47
N GLY A 13 -0.46 9.66 1.46
CA GLY A 13 -0.43 10.93 2.16
C GLY A 13 0.84 11.17 2.98
N ASP A 14 0.89 12.32 3.65
CA ASP A 14 2.01 12.70 4.52
C ASP A 14 2.28 11.66 5.63
N ARG A 15 3.57 11.41 5.89
CA ARG A 15 4.02 10.34 6.78
C ARG A 15 4.31 10.88 8.19
N PHE A 16 3.93 10.12 9.19
CA PHE A 16 4.13 10.50 10.60
C PHE A 16 5.61 10.68 10.97
N ASP A 17 6.51 9.88 10.40
CA ASP A 17 7.95 9.97 10.69
C ASP A 17 8.57 11.29 10.20
N TYR A 18 7.97 11.98 9.24
CA TYR A 18 8.41 13.31 8.84
C TYR A 18 8.02 14.37 9.86
N SER A 19 6.86 14.22 10.52
CA SER A 19 6.38 15.15 11.53
C SER A 19 7.17 15.06 12.84
N ILE A 20 7.61 13.86 13.23
CA ILE A 20 8.33 13.65 14.50
C ILE A 20 9.84 13.47 14.34
N GLY A 21 10.33 13.33 13.10
CA GLY A 21 11.72 12.99 12.79
C GLY A 21 11.99 11.49 12.80
N LYS A 22 12.86 11.06 11.89
CA LYS A 22 13.18 9.63 11.67
C LYS A 22 13.77 8.95 12.91
N ASP A 23 14.63 9.64 13.66
CA ASP A 23 15.26 9.06 14.85
C ASP A 23 14.25 8.81 15.97
N ALA A 24 13.31 9.73 16.16
CA ALA A 24 12.22 9.56 17.12
C ALA A 24 11.28 8.42 16.71
N TRP A 25 10.99 8.29 15.41
CA TRP A 25 10.23 7.17 14.88
C TRP A 25 10.93 5.83 15.14
N VAL A 26 12.22 5.73 14.80
CA VAL A 26 13.03 4.53 15.04
C VAL A 26 13.07 4.18 16.53
N ALA A 27 13.25 5.17 17.41
CA ALA A 27 13.23 4.95 18.86
C ALA A 27 11.90 4.36 19.34
N ARG A 28 10.77 4.83 18.79
CA ARG A 28 9.42 4.31 19.12
C ARG A 28 9.20 2.90 18.60
N CYS A 29 9.75 2.55 17.44
CA CYS A 29 9.72 1.17 16.94
C CYS A 29 10.49 0.20 17.85
N ARG A 30 11.61 0.61 18.44
CA ARG A 30 12.40 -0.26 19.34
C ARG A 30 11.63 -0.71 20.59
N THR A 31 10.62 0.03 20.99
CA THR A 31 9.79 -0.28 22.17
C THR A 31 8.44 -0.90 21.79
N SER A 32 8.22 -1.26 20.51
CA SER A 32 6.96 -1.84 20.05
C SER A 32 7.20 -3.11 19.23
N ALA A 33 6.45 -4.16 19.55
CA ALA A 33 6.49 -5.41 18.79
C ALA A 33 5.74 -5.33 17.45
N SER A 34 4.91 -4.30 17.24
CA SER A 34 4.03 -4.18 16.06
C SER A 34 4.44 -3.09 15.07
N LEU A 35 5.40 -2.23 15.43
CA LEU A 35 5.86 -1.14 14.56
C LEU A 35 7.18 -1.50 13.88
N ALA A 36 7.30 -1.17 12.60
CA ALA A 36 8.54 -1.35 11.85
C ALA A 36 9.09 0.01 11.36
N PRO A 37 10.41 0.27 11.47
CA PRO A 37 11.01 1.54 11.00
C PRO A 37 10.73 1.87 9.53
N SER A 38 10.67 0.85 8.67
CA SER A 38 10.35 0.91 7.24
C SER A 38 8.88 1.22 6.95
N ASP A 39 8.01 1.13 7.95
CA ASP A 39 6.56 1.16 7.79
C ASP A 39 5.86 2.22 8.66
N PRO A 40 6.24 3.51 8.54
CA PRO A 40 5.56 4.56 9.27
C PRO A 40 4.10 4.74 8.80
N PRO A 41 3.18 5.07 9.72
CA PRO A 41 1.81 5.43 9.38
C PRO A 41 1.74 6.82 8.74
N LEU A 42 0.56 7.20 8.29
CA LEU A 42 0.22 8.58 7.95
C LEU A 42 0.26 9.49 9.19
N SER A 43 0.61 10.75 8.96
CA SER A 43 0.39 11.82 9.95
C SER A 43 -1.11 12.18 10.01
N ALA A 44 -1.49 13.03 10.97
CA ALA A 44 -2.84 13.59 11.01
C ALA A 44 -3.19 14.34 9.70
N GLY A 45 -2.20 15.06 9.14
CA GLY A 45 -2.32 15.71 7.83
C GLY A 45 -2.45 14.71 6.69
N GLY A 46 -1.68 13.61 6.71
CA GLY A 46 -1.79 12.54 5.72
C GLY A 46 -3.17 11.89 5.71
N HIS A 47 -3.78 11.69 6.88
CA HIS A 47 -5.15 11.21 6.97
C HIS A 47 -6.19 12.22 6.44
N ALA A 48 -5.96 13.53 6.60
CA ALA A 48 -6.83 14.54 5.99
C ALA A 48 -6.74 14.50 4.46
N GLN A 49 -5.52 14.45 3.92
CA GLN A 49 -5.28 14.31 2.48
C GLN A 49 -5.95 13.04 1.90
N ALA A 50 -5.86 11.91 2.61
CA ALA A 50 -6.49 10.66 2.21
C ALA A 50 -8.02 10.78 2.09
N ARG A 51 -8.67 11.49 3.03
CA ARG A 51 -10.12 11.72 2.97
C ARG A 51 -10.51 12.65 1.83
N GLU A 52 -9.74 13.72 1.60
CA GLU A 52 -10.00 14.68 0.53
C GLU A 52 -9.92 14.03 -0.86
N VAL A 53 -8.84 13.26 -1.11
CA VAL A 53 -8.68 12.58 -2.39
C VAL A 53 -9.71 11.47 -2.58
N ALA A 54 -10.09 10.75 -1.53
CA ALA A 54 -11.15 9.74 -1.60
C ALA A 54 -12.50 10.37 -1.97
N ALA A 55 -12.86 11.50 -1.36
CA ALA A 55 -14.09 12.23 -1.68
C ALA A 55 -14.08 12.73 -3.13
N HIS A 56 -12.93 13.24 -3.60
CA HIS A 56 -12.78 13.64 -4.99
C HIS A 56 -12.93 12.46 -5.95
N LEU A 57 -12.22 11.35 -5.71
CA LEU A 57 -12.27 10.16 -6.56
C LEU A 57 -13.66 9.52 -6.61
N ALA A 58 -14.38 9.50 -5.50
CA ALA A 58 -15.77 9.04 -5.46
C ALA A 58 -16.73 9.94 -6.24
N SER A 59 -16.35 11.21 -6.49
CA SER A 59 -17.18 12.18 -7.23
C SER A 59 -16.94 12.20 -8.75
N VAL A 60 -15.74 11.83 -9.21
CA VAL A 60 -15.35 11.97 -10.64
C VAL A 60 -15.87 10.85 -11.52
N GLY A 61 -16.27 9.71 -10.96
CA GLY A 61 -16.86 8.63 -11.73
C GLY A 61 -16.75 7.27 -11.05
N ARG A 62 -17.03 6.23 -11.83
CA ARG A 62 -16.97 4.84 -11.38
C ARG A 62 -15.52 4.40 -11.18
N ILE A 63 -15.21 3.94 -9.98
CA ILE A 63 -14.02 3.15 -9.67
C ILE A 63 -14.45 1.70 -9.64
N ASP A 64 -13.69 0.82 -10.28
CA ASP A 64 -13.98 -0.62 -10.33
C ASP A 64 -13.07 -1.45 -9.44
N MET A 65 -11.88 -0.94 -9.11
CA MET A 65 -10.86 -1.68 -8.36
C MET A 65 -9.91 -0.73 -7.63
N ILE A 66 -9.45 -1.16 -6.44
CA ILE A 66 -8.41 -0.47 -5.67
C ILE A 66 -7.24 -1.43 -5.48
N ILE A 67 -6.17 -1.21 -6.24
CA ILE A 67 -4.89 -1.91 -6.04
C ILE A 67 -4.01 -1.07 -5.13
N VAL A 68 -3.49 -1.66 -4.05
CA VAL A 68 -2.75 -0.93 -3.02
C VAL A 68 -1.46 -1.62 -2.64
N SER A 69 -0.45 -0.81 -2.36
CA SER A 69 0.82 -1.28 -1.81
C SER A 69 0.65 -1.79 -0.37
N PRO A 70 1.44 -2.79 0.07
CA PRO A 70 1.31 -3.39 1.40
C PRO A 70 1.75 -2.50 2.57
N TYR A 71 2.27 -1.30 2.32
CA TYR A 71 2.72 -0.39 3.38
C TYR A 71 1.55 0.21 4.16
N LEU A 72 1.72 0.42 5.46
CA LEU A 72 0.67 0.96 6.34
C LEU A 72 0.14 2.30 5.82
N ARG A 73 1.05 3.20 5.43
CA ARG A 73 0.69 4.52 4.87
C ARG A 73 -0.17 4.44 3.61
N THR A 74 0.03 3.42 2.76
CA THR A 74 -0.78 3.25 1.54
C THR A 74 -2.13 2.64 1.83
N LEU A 75 -2.20 1.64 2.74
CA LEU A 75 -3.46 1.11 3.24
C LEU A 75 -4.32 2.22 3.89
N GLN A 76 -3.73 3.03 4.77
CA GLN A 76 -4.41 4.17 5.41
C GLN A 76 -4.82 5.26 4.41
N THR A 77 -4.11 5.41 3.29
CA THR A 77 -4.49 6.36 2.23
C THR A 77 -5.68 5.85 1.43
N ALA A 78 -5.72 4.55 1.12
CA ALA A 78 -6.77 3.94 0.31
C ALA A 78 -8.06 3.65 1.08
N GLN A 79 -7.98 3.42 2.40
CA GLN A 79 -9.11 3.02 3.23
C GLN A 79 -10.34 3.95 3.12
N PRO A 80 -10.22 5.29 3.13
CA PRO A 80 -11.38 6.15 2.96
C PRO A 80 -12.09 5.97 1.60
N LEU A 81 -11.35 5.63 0.54
CA LEU A 81 -11.93 5.34 -0.78
C LEU A 81 -12.64 3.98 -0.79
N ALA A 82 -12.07 2.97 -0.15
CA ALA A 82 -12.71 1.67 0.05
C ALA A 82 -14.04 1.83 0.80
N HIS A 83 -14.06 2.65 1.87
CA HIS A 83 -15.29 2.96 2.60
C HIS A 83 -16.33 3.69 1.74
N ALA A 84 -15.90 4.67 0.94
CA ALA A 84 -16.81 5.46 0.11
C ALA A 84 -17.40 4.67 -1.06
N THR A 85 -16.66 3.71 -1.61
CA THR A 85 -17.06 2.93 -2.80
C THR A 85 -17.60 1.54 -2.46
N GLY A 86 -17.34 1.03 -1.26
CA GLY A 86 -17.63 -0.35 -0.88
C GLY A 86 -16.72 -1.39 -1.54
N LEU A 87 -15.67 -0.94 -2.26
CA LEU A 87 -14.72 -1.82 -2.92
C LEU A 87 -13.68 -2.33 -1.91
N PRO A 88 -13.21 -3.58 -2.08
CA PRO A 88 -12.14 -4.09 -1.26
C PRO A 88 -10.77 -3.54 -1.68
N LEU A 89 -9.78 -3.72 -0.81
CA LEU A 89 -8.37 -3.39 -1.04
C LEU A 89 -7.63 -4.62 -1.57
N CYS A 90 -7.24 -4.59 -2.84
CA CYS A 90 -6.41 -5.62 -3.47
C CYS A 90 -4.93 -5.31 -3.23
N VAL A 91 -4.31 -6.00 -2.27
CA VAL A 91 -2.92 -5.72 -1.88
C VAL A 91 -1.94 -6.40 -2.83
N ASP A 92 -0.99 -5.64 -3.39
CA ASP A 92 0.00 -6.16 -4.34
C ASP A 92 1.41 -5.57 -4.11
N PHE A 93 2.44 -6.42 -4.01
CA PHE A 93 3.84 -5.98 -3.92
C PHE A 93 4.38 -5.42 -5.25
N ALA A 94 3.66 -5.58 -6.37
CA ALA A 94 4.00 -4.97 -7.66
C ALA A 94 3.98 -3.44 -7.58
N VAL A 95 3.14 -2.86 -6.71
CA VAL A 95 3.05 -1.41 -6.50
C VAL A 95 3.76 -0.92 -5.23
N ALA A 96 4.60 -1.77 -4.62
CA ALA A 96 5.39 -1.40 -3.43
C ALA A 96 6.57 -0.45 -3.74
N GLU A 97 7.29 0.02 -2.72
CA GLU A 97 8.47 0.87 -2.95
C GLU A 97 9.62 0.10 -3.63
N SER A 98 10.45 0.79 -4.42
CA SER A 98 11.50 0.14 -5.22
C SER A 98 12.62 -0.50 -4.40
N HIS A 99 12.87 0.01 -3.19
CA HIS A 99 13.93 -0.45 -2.29
C HIS A 99 13.42 -1.40 -1.20
N GLN A 100 12.25 -2.01 -1.42
CA GLN A 100 11.68 -2.98 -0.48
C GLN A 100 12.66 -4.11 -0.20
N ARG A 101 12.66 -4.58 1.05
CA ARG A 101 13.47 -5.72 1.48
C ARG A 101 12.57 -6.83 1.98
N PRO A 102 12.96 -8.11 1.82
CA PRO A 102 12.29 -9.21 2.49
C PRO A 102 12.15 -8.93 3.99
N ALA A 103 11.00 -9.24 4.57
CA ALA A 103 10.68 -9.02 5.98
C ALA A 103 10.76 -7.55 6.47
N ALA A 104 10.80 -6.55 5.57
CA ALA A 104 10.74 -5.15 5.97
C ALA A 104 9.36 -4.71 6.49
N LEU A 105 8.32 -5.51 6.24
CA LEU A 105 6.96 -5.25 6.66
C LEU A 105 6.47 -6.37 7.58
N PRO A 106 5.62 -6.04 8.57
CA PRO A 106 4.82 -7.05 9.26
C PRO A 106 4.02 -7.91 8.26
N PRO A 107 3.75 -9.20 8.57
CA PRO A 107 2.90 -10.05 7.73
C PRO A 107 1.53 -9.40 7.47
N LEU A 108 0.98 -9.60 6.28
CA LEU A 108 -0.28 -8.96 5.88
C LEU A 108 -1.45 -9.30 6.82
N ASP A 109 -1.49 -10.53 7.35
CA ASP A 109 -2.54 -10.98 8.28
C ASP A 109 -2.62 -10.13 9.55
N THR A 110 -1.50 -9.51 9.95
CA THR A 110 -1.47 -8.59 11.11
C THR A 110 -2.24 -7.29 10.86
N ARG A 111 -2.61 -7.01 9.61
CA ARG A 111 -3.40 -5.84 9.19
C ARG A 111 -4.90 -6.08 9.21
N LEU A 112 -5.35 -7.32 9.03
CA LEU A 112 -6.76 -7.67 8.89
C LEU A 112 -7.65 -7.15 10.05
N PRO A 113 -7.19 -7.13 11.33
CA PRO A 113 -7.98 -6.55 12.41
C PRO A 113 -8.27 -5.04 12.27
N TYR A 114 -7.45 -4.31 11.50
CA TYR A 114 -7.53 -2.85 11.33
C TYR A 114 -8.01 -2.45 9.92
N PHE A 115 -7.91 -3.37 8.97
CA PHE A 115 -8.27 -3.19 7.57
C PHE A 115 -9.10 -4.40 7.10
N PRO A 116 -10.35 -4.54 7.59
CA PRO A 116 -11.24 -5.62 7.17
C PRO A 116 -11.60 -5.55 5.68
N GLU A 117 -11.31 -4.43 5.01
CA GLU A 117 -11.54 -4.23 3.58
C GLU A 117 -10.51 -4.95 2.71
N ILE A 118 -9.42 -5.48 3.27
CA ILE A 118 -8.43 -6.25 2.49
C ILE A 118 -9.07 -7.51 1.92
N ASP A 119 -9.01 -7.66 0.60
CA ASP A 119 -9.45 -8.88 -0.08
C ASP A 119 -8.40 -9.98 0.05
N THR A 120 -8.66 -10.96 0.91
CA THR A 120 -7.80 -12.13 1.10
C THR A 120 -7.93 -13.17 -0.02
N SER A 121 -8.91 -13.03 -0.91
CA SER A 121 -9.11 -13.87 -2.09
C SER A 121 -8.46 -13.31 -3.36
N TYR A 122 -7.95 -12.06 -3.32
CA TYR A 122 -7.24 -11.44 -4.43
C TYR A 122 -5.96 -12.21 -4.76
N SER A 123 -5.73 -12.48 -6.05
CA SER A 123 -4.49 -13.08 -6.54
C SER A 123 -3.54 -11.98 -7.04
N PRO A 124 -2.53 -11.58 -6.24
CA PRO A 124 -1.61 -10.50 -6.63
C PRO A 124 -0.63 -10.95 -7.71
N LEU A 125 -0.19 -9.99 -8.53
CA LEU A 125 0.95 -10.18 -9.44
C LEU A 125 2.23 -10.46 -8.64
N MET A 126 2.40 -9.80 -7.48
CA MET A 126 3.44 -10.12 -6.53
C MET A 126 2.88 -10.24 -5.11
N ALA A 127 2.88 -11.46 -4.56
CA ALA A 127 2.45 -11.70 -3.18
C ALA A 127 3.48 -11.24 -2.13
N SER A 128 4.75 -11.11 -2.50
CA SER A 128 5.83 -10.67 -1.63
C SER A 128 7.02 -10.13 -2.42
N VAL A 129 8.04 -9.61 -1.72
CA VAL A 129 9.33 -9.27 -2.34
C VAL A 129 9.96 -10.54 -2.90
N ALA A 130 10.12 -10.59 -4.22
CA ALA A 130 10.79 -11.71 -4.86
C ALA A 130 12.30 -11.68 -4.57
N VAL A 131 12.85 -12.84 -4.27
CA VAL A 131 14.28 -13.05 -4.04
C VAL A 131 14.79 -14.09 -5.01
N ASP A 132 15.99 -13.87 -5.54
CA ASP A 132 16.71 -14.80 -6.39
C ASP A 132 18.06 -15.18 -5.73
N GLY A 133 18.86 -16.01 -6.41
CA GLY A 133 20.17 -16.45 -5.92
C GLY A 133 21.20 -15.32 -5.73
N THR A 134 20.88 -14.08 -6.09
CA THR A 134 21.76 -12.90 -5.99
C THR A 134 21.22 -11.81 -5.05
N GLY A 135 19.97 -11.91 -4.59
CA GLY A 135 19.37 -10.97 -3.64
C GLY A 135 17.90 -10.71 -3.94
N VAL A 136 17.50 -9.44 -3.88
CA VAL A 136 16.14 -9.00 -4.25
C VAL A 136 16.05 -8.95 -5.77
N GLU A 137 15.19 -9.79 -6.35
CA GLU A 137 14.93 -9.81 -7.79
C GLU A 137 14.39 -8.43 -8.22
N PRO A 138 14.93 -7.81 -9.29
CA PRO A 138 14.38 -6.57 -9.82
C PRO A 138 12.90 -6.74 -10.20
N ARG A 139 12.04 -5.82 -9.74
CA ARG A 139 10.59 -5.92 -9.96
C ARG A 139 10.19 -6.11 -11.43
N ILE A 140 10.81 -5.35 -12.33
CA ILE A 140 10.48 -5.41 -13.76
C ILE A 140 10.80 -6.79 -14.34
N GLU A 141 11.86 -7.44 -13.85
CA GLU A 141 12.23 -8.80 -14.27
C GLU A 141 11.21 -9.82 -13.76
N HIS A 142 10.82 -9.70 -12.49
CA HIS A 142 9.76 -10.52 -11.92
C HIS A 142 8.45 -10.42 -12.72
N LEU A 143 8.00 -9.19 -13.02
CA LEU A 143 6.76 -8.95 -13.76
C LEU A 143 6.83 -9.50 -15.19
N ARG A 144 7.98 -9.41 -15.87
CA ARG A 144 8.17 -10.01 -17.21
C ARG A 144 7.99 -11.52 -17.16
N ARG A 145 8.58 -12.19 -16.16
CA ARG A 145 8.48 -13.64 -15.98
C ARG A 145 7.08 -14.11 -15.57
N ALA A 146 6.36 -13.31 -14.78
CA ALA A 146 5.06 -13.66 -14.24
C ALA A 146 3.89 -13.58 -15.25
N GLY A 147 4.10 -13.06 -16.48
CA GLY A 147 3.07 -13.15 -17.52
C GLY A 147 2.88 -11.94 -18.44
N PHE A 148 3.90 -11.11 -18.66
CA PHE A 148 3.90 -10.11 -19.75
C PHE A 148 4.89 -10.49 -20.86
N GLY A 149 4.80 -11.76 -21.32
CA GLY A 149 5.51 -12.28 -22.49
C GLY A 149 4.58 -12.41 -23.69
#